data_AF-A0A2S1QUI0-F1
#
_entry.id   AF-A0A2S1QUI0-F1
#
_cell.length_a   1.000
_cell.length_b   1.000
_cell.length_c   1.000
_cell.angle_alpha   90.00
_cell.angle_beta   90.00
_cell.angle_gamma   90.00
#
_symmetry.space_group_name_H-M   'P 1'
#
loop_
_entity.id
_entity.type
_entity.pdbx_description
1 polymer ?
#
loop_
_entity_poly.entity_id
_entity_poly.type
_entity_poly.pdbx_seq_one_letter_code
_entity_poly.pdbx_strand_id
1 'polypeptide(L)'
;MDIAAKKLELLDWVMHLRDNAMFEKLLALKAETDQEIVAYTVSGEPLTLEQYKAKIDKGMRDIQEGRYMTHEELLKEMETW
;
A
#
# COMPACT_ATOMS: atom_id res chain seq x y z
N MET A 1 5.20 30.58 14.77
CA MET A 1 6.24 30.13 13.83
C MET A 1 5.57 29.81 12.50
N ASP A 2 6.07 30.40 11.43
CA ASP A 2 5.57 30.21 10.06
C ASP A 2 5.91 28.79 9.55
N ILE A 3 4.96 28.13 8.89
CA ILE A 3 5.14 26.82 8.25
C ILE A 3 6.23 26.91 7.18
N ALA A 4 6.35 28.05 6.49
CA ALA A 4 7.40 28.24 5.49
C ALA A 4 8.81 28.19 6.11
N ALA A 5 9.00 28.80 7.28
CA ALA A 5 10.27 28.76 8.00
C ALA A 5 10.65 27.32 8.41
N LYS A 6 9.68 26.55 8.94
CA LYS A 6 9.91 25.14 9.31
C LYS A 6 10.26 24.24 8.12
N LYS A 7 9.70 24.50 6.94
CA LYS A 7 10.04 23.76 5.71
C LYS A 7 11.49 23.99 5.29
N LEU A 8 11.97 25.23 5.42
CA LEU A 8 13.35 25.59 5.10
C LEU A 8 14.35 24.94 6.07
N GLU A 9 14.06 24.98 7.37
CA GLU A 9 14.90 24.31 8.39
C GLU A 9 14.99 22.80 8.15
N LEU A 10 13.87 22.16 7.81
CA LEU A 10 13.85 20.72 7.53
C LEU A 10 14.65 20.37 6.27
N LEU A 11 14.56 21.19 5.22
CA LEU A 11 15.31 21.01 3.99
C LEU A 11 16.82 21.15 4.23
N ASP A 12 17.23 22.19 4.96
CA ASP A 12 18.64 22.40 5.32
C ASP A 12 19.19 21.24 6.15
N TRP A 13 18.43 20.77 7.14
CA TRP A 13 18.83 19.63 7.97
C TRP A 13 18.99 18.34 7.15
N VAL A 14 18.05 18.02 6.25
CA VAL A 14 18.12 16.84 5.38
C VAL A 14 19.31 16.92 4.42
N MET A 15 19.61 18.09 3.86
CA MET A 15 20.76 18.29 2.97
C MET A 15 22.11 18.04 3.64
N HIS A 16 22.20 18.28 4.96
CA HIS A 16 23.41 18.05 5.74
C HIS A 16 23.46 16.65 6.40
N LEU A 17 22.43 15.82 6.19
CA LEU A 17 22.39 14.47 6.74
C LEU A 17 23.40 13.57 6.02
N ARG A 18 24.38 13.05 6.76
CA ARG A 18 25.42 12.15 6.24
C ARG A 18 25.18 10.68 6.58
N ASP A 19 24.24 10.41 7.48
CA ASP A 19 23.90 9.07 7.91
C ASP A 19 22.82 8.48 7.00
N ASN A 20 23.23 7.52 6.16
CA ASN A 20 22.32 6.81 5.26
C ASN A 20 21.23 6.05 6.02
N ALA A 21 21.49 5.50 7.21
CA ALA A 21 20.47 4.77 7.96
C ALA A 21 19.37 5.71 8.49
N MET A 22 19.74 6.94 8.84
CA MET A 22 18.78 7.98 9.20
C MET A 22 17.99 8.48 7.99
N PHE A 23 18.63 8.57 6.82
CA PHE A 23 17.96 8.95 5.58
C PHE A 23 16.90 7.92 5.16
N GLU A 24 17.24 6.62 5.22
CA GLU A 24 16.29 5.52 4.94
C GLU A 24 15.08 5.55 5.88
N LYS A 25 15.27 5.87 7.17
CA LYS A 25 14.15 6.02 8.12
C LYS A 25 13.23 7.18 7.76
N LEU A 26 13.77 8.30 7.28
CA LEU A 26 12.96 9.44 6.82
C LEU A 26 12.15 9.08 5.56
N LEU A 27 12.74 8.33 4.63
CA LEU A 27 12.03 7.82 3.46
C LEU A 27 10.91 6.85 3.84
N ALA A 28 11.16 5.94 4.79
CA ALA A 28 10.14 5.03 5.30
C ALA A 28 8.99 5.80 5.96
N LEU A 29 9.28 6.79 6.82
CA LEU A 29 8.26 7.62 7.45
C LEU A 29 7.42 8.38 6.42
N LYS A 30 8.06 8.92 5.38
CA LYS A 30 7.35 9.57 4.28
C LYS A 30 6.43 8.58 3.56
N ALA A 31 6.93 7.39 3.25
CA ALA A 31 6.15 6.35 2.57
C ALA A 31 4.94 5.90 3.40
N GLU A 32 5.10 5.73 4.72
CA GLU A 32 3.99 5.40 5.63
C GLU A 32 2.96 6.53 5.73
N THR A 33 3.41 7.78 5.75
CA THR A 33 2.51 8.94 5.85
C THR A 33 1.72 9.18 4.56
N ASP A 34 2.28 8.81 3.41
CA ASP A 34 1.64 8.91 2.09
C ASP A 34 0.67 7.73 1.82
N GLN A 35 0.66 6.70 2.66
CA GLN A 35 -0.21 5.53 2.49
C GLN A 35 -1.61 5.79 3.04
N GLU A 36 -2.48 6.32 2.18
CA GLU A 36 -3.91 6.45 2.46
C GLU A 36 -4.55 5.07 2.68
N ILE A 37 -5.10 4.84 3.87
CA ILE A 37 -5.86 3.64 4.21
C ILE A 37 -7.29 3.81 3.68
N VAL A 38 -7.74 2.87 2.85
CA VAL A 38 -9.06 2.96 2.19
C VAL A 38 -10.03 1.86 2.59
N ALA A 39 -9.53 0.76 3.19
CA ALA A 39 -10.36 -0.35 3.65
C ALA A 39 -9.63 -1.18 4.72
N TYR A 40 -10.32 -2.18 5.26
CA TYR A 40 -9.74 -3.19 6.16
C TYR A 40 -10.07 -4.60 5.66
N THR A 41 -9.20 -5.56 5.92
CA THR A 41 -9.44 -6.98 5.62
C THR A 41 -10.42 -7.60 6.62
N VAL A 42 -10.90 -8.82 6.35
CA VAL A 42 -11.76 -9.57 7.29
C VAL A 42 -11.08 -9.85 8.63
N SER A 43 -9.75 -9.85 8.66
CA SER A 43 -8.93 -9.98 9.88
C SER A 43 -8.66 -8.65 10.58
N GLY A 44 -9.18 -7.53 10.04
CA GLY A 44 -8.99 -6.19 10.58
C GLY A 44 -7.67 -5.52 10.19
N GLU A 45 -6.93 -6.06 9.23
CA GLU A 45 -5.68 -5.46 8.75
C GLU A 45 -5.97 -4.28 7.82
N PRO A 46 -5.26 -3.14 7.94
CA PRO A 46 -5.47 -2.00 7.07
C PRO A 46 -5.05 -2.31 5.63
N LEU A 47 -5.81 -1.78 4.68
CA LEU A 47 -5.53 -1.87 3.25
C LEU A 47 -5.25 -0.47 2.70
N THR A 48 -4.04 -0.27 2.20
CA THR A 48 -3.65 1.00 1.57
C THR A 48 -4.27 1.14 0.18
N LEU A 49 -4.39 2.38 -0.32
CA LEU A 49 -4.89 2.66 -1.66
C LEU A 49 -4.09 1.91 -2.75
N GLU A 50 -2.78 1.81 -2.58
CA GLU A 50 -1.89 1.09 -3.50
C GLU A 50 -2.20 -0.42 -3.49
N GLN A 51 -2.31 -1.02 -2.30
CA GLN A 51 -2.66 -2.44 -2.16
C GLN A 51 -4.07 -2.73 -2.72
N TYR A 52 -5.01 -1.81 -2.54
CA TYR A 52 -6.34 -1.92 -3.11
C TYR A 52 -6.32 -1.93 -4.64
N LYS A 53 -5.59 -0.99 -5.27
CA LYS A 53 -5.38 -0.96 -6.74
C LYS A 53 -4.71 -2.25 -7.23
N ALA A 54 -3.68 -2.72 -6.54
CA ALA A 54 -2.99 -3.95 -6.90
C ALA A 54 -3.91 -5.19 -6.87
N LYS A 55 -4.87 -5.24 -5.93
CA LYS A 55 -5.91 -6.30 -5.89
C LYS A 55 -6.84 -6.23 -7.10
N ILE A 56 -7.25 -5.03 -7.51
CA ILE A 56 -8.08 -4.83 -8.71
C ILE A 56 -7.31 -5.31 -9.96
N ASP A 57 -6.06 -4.88 -10.12
CA ASP A 57 -5.22 -5.25 -11.26
C ASP A 57 -4.95 -6.75 -11.31
N LYS A 58 -4.81 -7.40 -10.15
CA LYS A 58 -4.75 -8.86 -10.07
C LYS A 58 -6.05 -9.50 -10.55
N GLY A 59 -7.21 -9.05 -10.07
CA GLY A 59 -8.51 -9.57 -10.49
C GLY A 59 -8.75 -9.43 -12.00
N MET A 60 -8.36 -8.29 -12.58
CA MET A 60 -8.45 -8.07 -14.02
C MET A 60 -7.56 -9.04 -14.81
N ARG A 61 -6.33 -9.32 -14.32
CA ARG A 61 -5.45 -10.32 -14.92
C ARG A 61 -5.99 -11.74 -14.76
N ASP A 62 -6.53 -12.08 -13.59
CA ASP A 62 -7.15 -13.37 -13.35
C ASP A 62 -8.29 -13.62 -14.35
N ILE A 63 -9.13 -12.62 -14.64
CA ILE A 63 -10.16 -12.70 -15.67
C ILE A 63 -9.56 -12.89 -17.07
N GLN A 64 -8.55 -12.10 -17.45
CA GLN A 64 -7.90 -12.19 -18.76
C GLN A 64 -7.23 -13.55 -19.00
N GLU A 65 -6.65 -14.14 -17.96
CA GLU A 65 -5.94 -15.40 -18.03
C GLU A 65 -6.86 -16.62 -17.77
N GLY A 66 -8.17 -16.40 -17.65
CA GLY A 66 -9.16 -17.46 -17.44
C GLY A 66 -9.11 -18.10 -16.04
N ARG A 67 -8.44 -17.45 -15.07
CA ARG A 67 -8.40 -17.86 -13.65
C ARG A 67 -9.64 -17.37 -12.90
N TYR A 68 -10.80 -17.77 -13.38
CA TYR A 68 -12.06 -17.60 -12.69
C TYR A 68 -12.83 -18.91 -12.73
N MET A 69 -13.84 -19.03 -11.87
CA MET A 69 -14.78 -20.12 -11.91
C MET A 69 -16.19 -19.56 -11.81
N THR A 70 -17.12 -20.25 -12.45
CA THR A 70 -18.54 -20.01 -12.31
C THR A 70 -19.03 -20.43 -10.93
N HIS A 71 -20.22 -19.96 -10.56
CA HIS A 71 -20.85 -20.37 -9.31
C HIS A 71 -21.05 -21.90 -9.23
N GLU A 72 -21.41 -22.54 -10.34
CA GLU A 72 -21.61 -24.00 -10.40
C GLU A 72 -20.30 -24.77 -10.19
N GLU A 73 -19.21 -24.32 -10.82
CA GLU A 73 -17.88 -24.91 -10.64
C GLU A 73 -17.40 -24.78 -9.19
N LEU A 74 -17.62 -23.61 -8.56
CA LEU A 74 -17.30 -23.40 -7.16
C LEU A 74 -18.09 -24.33 -6.23
N LEU A 75 -19.40 -24.45 -6.43
CA LEU A 75 -20.24 -25.34 -5.62
C LEU A 75 -19.75 -26.79 -5.68
N LYS A 76 -19.36 -27.25 -6.86
CA LYS A 76 -18.82 -28.60 -7.05
C LYS A 76 -17.48 -28.80 -6.36
N GLU A 77 -16.61 -27.78 -6.34
CA GLU A 77 -15.33 -27.86 -5.62
C GLU A 77 -15.53 -27.91 -4.10
N MET A 78 -16.46 -27.10 -3.57
CA MET A 78 -16.78 -27.06 -2.15
C MET A 78 -17.31 -28.38 -1.59
N GLU A 79 -17.89 -29.26 -2.41
CA GLU A 79 -18.27 -30.61 -1.98
C GLU A 79 -17.08 -31.46 -1.51
N THR A 80 -15.86 -31.08 -1.91
CA THR A 80 -14.62 -31.80 -1.61
C THR A 80 -13.81 -31.19 -0.46
N TRP A 81 -14.24 -30.06 0.09
CA TRP A 81 -13.56 -29.32 1.16
C TRP A 81 -13.90 -29.85 2.56
#